data_AF-A0A7X9PIZ1-F1
#
_entry.id   AF-A0A7X9PIZ1-F1
#
_cell.length_a   1.000
_cell.length_b   1.000
_cell.length_c   1.000
_cell.angle_alpha   90.00
_cell.angle_beta   90.00
_cell.angle_gamma   90.00
#
_symmetry.space_group_name_H-M   'P 1'
#
loop_
_entity.id
_entity.type
_entity.pdbx_description
1 polymer ?
#
loop_
_entity_poly.entity_id
_entity_poly.type
_entity_poly.pdbx_seq_one_letter_code
_entity_poly.pdbx_strand_id
1 'polypeptide(L)'
;VFENQSLYTYLQKIGYICVFKPTLEISKNKKVKIKGNVDAELVLHTMIEWENYDKAMIVSGDGDFHCLIEHLEKKQKLLRIITPNKKYSSLLRKCAKYILNIGLMKNKLEKRS
;
A
#
# COMPACT_ATOMS: atom_id res chain seq x y z
N VAL A 1 22.45 -5.89 -3.63
CA VAL A 1 21.11 -6.49 -3.86
C VAL A 1 20.30 -5.50 -4.70
N PHE A 2 20.17 -5.74 -6.01
CA PHE A 2 19.53 -4.82 -6.98
C PHE A 2 18.36 -5.47 -7.73
N GLU A 3 17.74 -6.51 -7.16
CA GLU A 3 16.78 -7.37 -7.88
C GLU A 3 15.53 -6.64 -8.41
N ASN A 4 15.15 -5.50 -7.83
CA ASN A 4 13.93 -4.77 -8.21
C ASN A 4 14.21 -3.42 -8.90
N GLN A 5 15.46 -3.13 -9.30
CA GLN A 5 15.83 -1.82 -9.85
C GLN A 5 15.04 -1.46 -11.11
N SER A 6 14.79 -2.44 -11.98
CA SER A 6 14.00 -2.26 -13.21
C SER A 6 12.56 -1.86 -12.90
N LEU A 7 11.94 -2.49 -11.89
CA LEU A 7 10.60 -2.15 -11.42
C LEU A 7 10.55 -0.73 -10.84
N TYR A 8 11.49 -0.36 -9.97
CA TYR A 8 11.54 0.98 -9.39
C TYR A 8 11.73 2.05 -10.47
N THR A 9 12.62 1.80 -11.43
CA THR A 9 12.84 2.69 -12.58
C THR A 9 11.57 2.84 -13.40
N TYR A 10 10.85 1.75 -13.65
CA TYR A 10 9.58 1.79 -14.37
C TYR A 10 8.52 2.60 -13.61
N LEU A 11 8.34 2.36 -12.30
CA LEU A 11 7.40 3.10 -11.46
C LEU A 11 7.69 4.60 -11.49
N GLN A 12 8.96 5.00 -11.35
CA GLN A 12 9.37 6.40 -11.44
C GLN A 12 9.11 7.00 -12.82
N LYS A 13 9.39 6.27 -13.91
CA LYS A 13 9.12 6.72 -15.28
C LYS A 13 7.64 6.98 -15.55
N ILE A 14 6.74 6.24 -14.91
CA ILE A 14 5.28 6.44 -15.06
C ILE A 14 4.70 7.40 -14.00
N GLY A 15 5.56 8.10 -13.24
CA GLY A 15 5.16 9.19 -12.35
C GLY A 15 4.99 8.82 -10.87
N TYR A 16 5.31 7.59 -10.44
CA TYR A 16 5.32 7.25 -9.03
C TYR A 16 6.57 7.77 -8.33
N ILE A 17 6.40 8.25 -7.10
CA ILE A 17 7.51 8.55 -6.20
C ILE A 17 7.79 7.31 -5.36
N CYS A 18 8.94 6.67 -5.58
CA CYS A 18 9.37 5.55 -4.74
C CYS A 18 10.03 6.06 -3.46
N VAL A 19 9.40 5.80 -2.31
CA VAL A 19 9.93 6.11 -0.98
C VAL A 19 10.63 4.88 -0.43
N PHE A 20 11.92 4.99 -0.11
CA PHE A 20 12.75 3.88 0.36
C PHE A 20 13.03 4.00 1.86
N LYS A 21 12.89 2.88 2.58
CA LYS A 21 13.17 2.77 4.02
C LYS A 21 14.43 1.93 4.25
N PRO A 22 15.33 2.32 5.17
CA PRO A 22 16.44 1.47 5.58
C PRO A 22 15.91 0.18 6.24
N THR A 23 16.43 -0.96 5.81
CA THR A 23 16.07 -2.27 6.39
C THR A 23 16.88 -2.54 7.64
N LEU A 24 16.22 -2.98 8.71
CA LEU A 24 16.92 -3.42 9.92
C LEU A 24 17.17 -4.93 9.84
N GLU A 25 18.44 -5.32 9.88
CA GLU A 25 18.85 -6.71 9.98
C GLU A 25 19.00 -7.09 11.45
N ILE A 26 18.13 -7.99 11.92
CA ILE A 26 18.23 -8.52 13.28
C ILE A 26 18.76 -9.95 13.15
N SER A 27 19.99 -10.17 13.61
CA SER A 27 20.54 -11.51 13.75
C SER A 27 20.10 -12.10 15.08
N LYS A 28 19.28 -13.16 15.04
CA LYS A 28 18.91 -13.94 16.23
C LYS A 28 19.12 -15.41 15.93
N ASN A 29 19.93 -16.11 16.74
CA ASN A 29 20.21 -17.55 16.62
C ASN A 29 20.65 -17.99 15.21
N LYS A 30 21.68 -17.34 14.64
CA LYS A 30 22.24 -17.64 13.29
C LYS A 30 21.24 -17.47 12.13
N LYS A 31 20.06 -16.89 12.35
CA LYS A 31 19.13 -16.48 11.29
C LYS A 31 19.09 -14.96 11.22
N VAL A 32 19.39 -14.42 10.04
CA VAL A 32 19.19 -13.01 9.71
C VAL A 32 17.72 -12.82 9.38
N LYS A 33 16.99 -12.03 10.18
CA LYS A 33 15.63 -11.62 9.85
C LYS A 33 15.66 -10.15 9.48
N ILE A 34 15.33 -9.86 8.23
CA ILE A 34 15.16 -8.49 7.76
C ILE A 34 13.77 -8.01 8.20
N LYS A 35 13.71 -6.93 8.98
CA LYS A 35 12.45 -6.27 9.33
C LYS A 35 12.27 -5.06 8.40
N GLY A 36 11.28 -5.15 7.52
CA GLY A 36 10.98 -4.15 6.49
C GLY A 36 9.52 -3.74 6.43
N ASN A 37 8.81 -3.77 7.57
CA ASN A 37 7.45 -3.22 7.66
C ASN A 37 7.49 -1.70 7.39
N VAL A 38 6.53 -1.21 6.62
CA VAL A 38 6.41 0.21 6.20
C VAL A 38 5.09 0.84 6.63
N ASP A 39 4.32 0.17 7.50
CA ASP A 39 2.95 0.55 7.82
C ASP A 39 2.92 1.89 8.55
N ALA A 40 3.82 2.06 9.53
CA ALA A 40 3.94 3.31 10.29
C ALA A 40 4.37 4.48 9.39
N GLU A 41 5.34 4.26 8.49
CA GLU A 41 5.78 5.27 7.53
C GLU A 41 4.67 5.65 6.55
N LEU A 42 3.88 4.68 6.08
CA LEU A 42 2.75 4.95 5.19
C LEU A 42 1.69 5.80 5.88
N VAL A 43 1.34 5.44 7.12
CA VAL A 43 0.38 6.21 7.93
C VAL A 43 0.92 7.64 8.15
N LEU A 44 2.17 7.77 8.59
CA LEU A 44 2.77 9.07 8.87
C LEU A 44 2.89 9.93 7.61
N HIS A 45 3.36 9.36 6.50
CA HIS A 45 3.51 10.08 5.24
C HIS A 45 2.15 10.56 4.71
N THR A 46 1.10 9.75 4.85
CA THR A 46 -0.28 10.18 4.52
C THR A 46 -0.70 11.41 5.33
N MET A 47 -0.28 11.51 6.60
CA MET A 47 -0.57 12.67 7.44
C MET A 47 0.33 13.87 7.14
N ILE A 48 1.59 13.66 6.78
CA ILE A 48 2.52 14.75 6.38
C ILE A 48 2.01 15.42 5.10
N GLU A 49 1.58 14.63 4.12
CA GLU A 49 1.06 15.11 2.83
C GLU A 49 -0.39 15.56 2.91
N TRP A 50 -0.98 15.69 4.10
CA TRP A 50 -2.41 15.90 4.28
C TRP A 50 -2.98 17.07 3.48
N GLU A 51 -2.24 18.17 3.35
CA GLU A 51 -2.68 19.36 2.61
C GLU A 51 -2.35 19.30 1.12
N ASN A 52 -1.50 18.35 0.70
CA ASN A 52 -1.01 18.22 -0.67
C ASN A 52 -1.87 17.28 -1.54
N TYR A 53 -2.98 16.76 -0.99
CA TYR A 53 -3.95 15.97 -1.75
C TYR A 53 -5.40 16.25 -1.35
N ASP A 54 -6.31 16.11 -2.31
CA ASP A 54 -7.75 16.22 -2.08
C ASP A 54 -8.31 14.94 -1.46
N LYS A 55 -7.99 13.79 -2.10
CA LYS A 55 -8.38 12.46 -1.62
C LYS A 55 -7.28 11.43 -1.82
N ALA A 56 -7.17 10.51 -0.87
CA ALA A 56 -6.21 9.42 -0.84
C ALA A 56 -6.82 8.13 -1.42
N MET A 57 -6.03 7.45 -2.26
CA MET A 57 -6.29 6.08 -2.70
C MET A 57 -5.26 5.16 -2.04
N ILE A 58 -5.73 4.19 -1.26
CA ILE A 58 -4.85 3.26 -0.54
C ILE A 58 -4.82 1.93 -1.29
N VAL A 59 -3.63 1.50 -1.72
CA VAL A 59 -3.44 0.20 -2.38
C VAL A 59 -2.90 -0.80 -1.35
N SER A 60 -3.81 -1.46 -0.62
CA SER A 60 -3.47 -2.50 0.33
C SER A 60 -4.67 -3.40 0.64
N GLY A 61 -4.40 -4.67 0.95
CA GLY A 61 -5.38 -5.60 1.51
C GLY A 61 -5.26 -5.80 3.03
N ASP A 62 -4.34 -5.07 3.66
CA ASP A 62 -4.00 -5.22 5.08
C ASP A 62 -5.04 -4.55 6.00
N GLY A 63 -5.40 -5.24 7.08
CA GLY A 63 -6.32 -4.72 8.09
C GLY A 63 -5.70 -3.67 9.01
N ASP A 64 -4.37 -3.62 9.10
CA ASP A 64 -3.67 -2.67 9.99
C ASP A 64 -3.92 -1.21 9.60
N PHE A 65 -4.25 -0.96 8.33
CA PHE A 65 -4.63 0.37 7.83
C PHE A 65 -6.09 0.75 8.12
N HIS A 66 -6.87 -0.10 8.82
CA HIS A 66 -8.27 0.19 9.12
C HIS A 66 -8.45 1.55 9.82
N CYS A 67 -7.58 1.88 10.79
CA CYS A 67 -7.63 3.15 11.52
C CYS A 67 -7.39 4.35 10.59
N LEU A 68 -6.39 4.27 9.71
CA LEU A 68 -6.09 5.31 8.72
C LEU A 68 -7.28 5.51 7.76
N ILE A 69 -7.83 4.40 7.25
CA ILE A 69 -8.97 4.40 6.32
C ILE A 69 -10.19 5.05 6.97
N GLU A 70 -10.52 4.69 8.21
CA GLU A 70 -11.64 5.27 8.95
C GLU A 70 -11.44 6.77 9.18
N HIS A 71 -10.21 7.19 9.50
CA HIS A 71 -9.87 8.60 9.66
C HIS A 71 -10.09 9.39 8.35
N LEU A 72 -9.58 8.88 7.23
CA LEU A 72 -9.74 9.49 5.91
C LEU A 72 -11.21 9.56 5.48
N GLU A 73 -11.99 8.50 5.76
CA GLU A 73 -13.44 8.49 5.48
C GLU A 73 -14.16 9.59 6.27
N LYS A 74 -13.92 9.67 7.58
CA LYS A 74 -14.54 10.69 8.45
C LYS A 74 -14.20 12.12 8.01
N LYS A 75 -13.01 12.34 7.49
CA LYS A 75 -12.55 13.64 6.96
C LYS A 75 -12.90 13.88 5.50
N GLN A 76 -13.67 12.97 4.88
CA GLN A 76 -14.04 13.01 3.46
C GLN A 76 -12.84 13.01 2.49
N LYS A 77 -11.66 12.58 2.96
CA LYS A 77 -10.42 12.49 2.17
C LYS A 77 -10.16 11.07 1.63
N LEU A 78 -11.03 10.09 1.85
CA LEU A 78 -10.88 8.77 1.25
C LEU A 78 -11.49 8.71 -0.16
N LEU A 79 -10.70 8.29 -1.15
CA LEU A 79 -11.15 8.06 -2.53
C LEU A 79 -11.57 6.60 -2.75
N ARG A 80 -10.62 5.68 -2.59
CA ARG A 80 -10.75 4.24 -2.87
C ARG A 80 -9.72 3.43 -2.08
N ILE A 81 -10.03 2.16 -1.86
CA ILE A 81 -9.12 1.15 -1.33
C ILE A 81 -8.94 0.09 -2.42
N ILE A 82 -7.74 -0.07 -2.95
CA ILE A 82 -7.44 -1.09 -3.95
C ILE A 82 -6.85 -2.32 -3.26
N THR A 83 -7.52 -3.45 -3.38
CA THR A 83 -7.02 -4.72 -2.85
C THR A 83 -6.38 -5.55 -3.98
N PRO A 84 -5.05 -5.77 -3.94
CA PRO A 84 -4.36 -6.48 -5.03
C PRO A 84 -4.63 -7.99 -5.03
N ASN A 85 -5.03 -8.53 -3.87
CA ASN A 85 -5.20 -9.96 -3.66
C ASN A 85 -6.68 -10.37 -3.62
N LYS A 86 -6.96 -11.63 -3.95
CA LYS A 86 -8.32 -12.21 -3.87
C LYS A 86 -8.88 -12.17 -2.44
N LYS A 87 -8.02 -12.29 -1.44
CA LYS A 87 -8.36 -12.20 -0.02
C LYS A 87 -7.80 -10.90 0.55
N TYR A 88 -8.59 -10.22 1.37
CA TYR A 88 -8.22 -9.03 2.13
C TYR A 88 -8.87 -9.09 3.51
N SER A 89 -8.37 -8.29 4.46
CA SER A 89 -8.82 -8.34 5.86
C SER A 89 -10.33 -8.08 6.00
N SER A 90 -10.97 -8.83 6.89
CA SER A 90 -12.39 -8.67 7.24
C SER A 90 -12.69 -7.29 7.84
N LEU A 91 -11.70 -6.65 8.47
CA LEU A 91 -11.82 -5.31 9.04
C LEU A 91 -12.14 -4.25 7.97
N LEU A 92 -11.65 -4.45 6.75
CA LEU A 92 -11.91 -3.54 5.64
C LEU A 92 -13.35 -3.64 5.12
N ARG A 93 -14.11 -4.69 5.47
CA ARG A 93 -15.50 -4.86 5.00
C ARG A 93 -16.42 -3.72 5.43
N LYS A 94 -16.14 -3.06 6.56
CA LYS A 94 -16.90 -1.86 6.97
C LYS A 94 -16.78 -0.72 5.96
N CYS A 95 -15.68 -0.68 5.21
CA CYS A 95 -15.39 0.29 4.16
C CYS A 95 -15.59 -0.30 2.75
N ALA A 96 -16.37 -1.39 2.61
CA ALA A 96 -16.56 -2.12 1.35
C ALA A 96 -17.00 -1.23 0.18
N LYS A 97 -17.75 -0.16 0.45
CA LYS A 97 -18.18 0.82 -0.57
C LYS A 97 -17.03 1.54 -1.28
N TYR A 98 -15.83 1.55 -0.68
CA TYR A 98 -14.61 2.13 -1.27
C TYR A 98 -13.69 1.08 -1.90
N ILE A 99 -13.96 -0.21 -1.71
CA ILE A 99 -13.05 -1.28 -2.13
C ILE A 99 -13.18 -1.57 -3.62
N LEU A 100 -12.05 -1.52 -4.32
CA LEU A 100 -11.87 -2.06 -5.66
C LEU A 100 -10.90 -3.25 -5.59
N ASN A 101 -11.41 -4.46 -5.82
CA ASN A 101 -10.57 -5.66 -5.85
C ASN A 101 -10.04 -5.92 -7.25
N ILE A 102 -8.79 -5.52 -7.50
CA ILE A 102 -8.11 -5.74 -8.79
C ILE A 102 -7.64 -7.19 -8.95
N GLY A 103 -7.49 -7.94 -7.86
CA GLY A 103 -7.15 -9.37 -7.90
C GLY A 103 -8.22 -10.23 -8.59
N LEU A 104 -9.49 -9.80 -8.53
CA LEU A 104 -10.60 -10.41 -9.29
C LEU A 104 -10.61 -9.99 -10.76
N MET A 105 -9.94 -8.88 -11.11
CA MET A 105 -9.90 -8.32 -12.45
C MET A 105 -8.66 -8.74 -13.25
N LYS A 106 -7.77 -9.56 -12.65
CA LYS A 106 -6.51 -9.97 -13.27
C LYS A 106 -6.66 -10.45 -14.71
N ASN A 107 -7.61 -11.36 -14.98
CA ASN A 107 -7.83 -11.92 -16.32
C ASN A 107 -8.26 -10.87 -17.38
N LYS A 108 -8.76 -9.71 -16.95
CA LYS A 108 -9.16 -8.59 -17.83
C LYS A 108 -8.07 -7.53 -17.99
N LEU A 109 -7.19 -7.41 -17.00
CA LEU A 109 -6.19 -6.34 -16.90
C LEU A 109 -4.76 -6.81 -17.19
N GLU A 110 -4.52 -8.12 -17.22
CA GLU A 110 -3.22 -8.65 -17.56
C GLU A 110 -2.85 -8.32 -19.01
N LYS A 111 -1.60 -7.92 -19.20
CA LYS A 111 -1.06 -7.68 -20.53
C LYS A 111 -1.02 -9.03 -21.27
N ARG A 112 -1.93 -9.23 -22.23
CA ARG A 112 -1.80 -10.32 -23.19
C ARG A 112 -0.50 -10.10 -23.93
N SER A 113 0.45 -11.00 -23.71
CA SER A 113 1.76 -11.03 -24.38
C SER A 113 1.70 -12.09 -25.47
#